data_AF-A0A0Q8PZN9-F1
#
_entry.id   AF-A0A0Q8PZN9-F1
#
_cell.length_a   1.000
_cell.length_b   1.000
_cell.length_c   1.000
_cell.angle_alpha   90.00
_cell.angle_beta   90.00
_cell.angle_gamma   90.00
#
_symmetry.space_group_name_H-M   'P 1'
#
loop_
_entity.id
_entity.type
_entity.pdbx_description
1 polymer ?
#
loop_
_entity_poly.entity_id
_entity_poly.type
_entity_poly.pdbx_seq_one_letter_code
_entity_poly.pdbx_strand_id
1 'polypeptide(L)' 'MFFEQVPAWLDVQPGDVLRMYEGSRICGRATVRWIEQATWRMPEAEQERFARWLLAPEV' A
#
# COMPACT_ATOMS: atom_id res chain seq x y z
N MET A 1 8.63 -7.32 -11.75
CA MET A 1 8.20 -5.90 -11.78
C MET A 1 6.68 -5.88 -11.80
N PHE A 2 6.05 -5.26 -10.80
CA PHE A 2 4.59 -5.25 -10.60
C PHE A 2 3.93 -3.92 -11.03
N PHE A 3 4.62 -3.08 -11.81
CA PHE A 3 4.17 -1.72 -12.15
C PHE A 3 2.87 -1.70 -12.97
N GLU A 4 2.63 -2.71 -13.80
CA GLU A 4 1.37 -2.85 -14.57
C GLU A 4 0.15 -3.14 -13.70
N GLN A 5 0.35 -3.59 -12.44
CA GLN A 5 -0.73 -3.90 -11.52
C GLN A 5 -1.11 -2.72 -10.62
N VAL A 6 -0.29 -1.66 -10.58
CA VAL A 6 -0.57 -0.46 -9.77
C VAL A 6 -1.95 0.15 -10.09
N PRO A 7 -2.42 0.24 -11.34
CA PRO A 7 -3.78 0.68 -11.63
C PRO A 7 -4.87 -0.18 -10.96
N ALA A 8 -4.65 -1.49 -10.81
CA ALA A 8 -5.60 -2.40 -10.18
C ALA A 8 -5.71 -2.21 -8.65
N TRP A 9 -4.76 -1.50 -8.02
CA TRP A 9 -4.88 -1.12 -6.61
C TRP A 9 -5.96 -0.06 -6.37
N LEU A 10 -6.36 0.67 -7.41
CA LEU A 10 -7.49 1.62 -7.33
C LEU A 10 -8.84 0.90 -7.17
N ASP A 11 -8.93 -0.36 -7.60
CA ASP A 11 -10.17 -1.14 -7.54
C ASP A 11 -10.31 -1.93 -6.23
N VAL A 12 -9.32 -1.93 -5.35
CA VAL A 12 -9.33 -2.67 -4.07
C VAL A 12 -10.37 -2.08 -3.13
N GLN A 13 -11.39 -2.87 -2.79
CA GLN A 13 -12.52 -2.47 -1.97
C GLN A 13 -12.37 -2.88 -0.50
N PRO A 14 -13.11 -2.23 0.43
CA PRO A 14 -13.17 -2.67 1.81
C PRO A 14 -13.75 -4.08 1.88
N GLY A 15 -13.09 -4.97 2.63
CA GLY A 15 -13.45 -6.37 2.75
C GLY A 15 -12.70 -7.31 1.80
N ASP A 16 -11.98 -6.79 0.80
CA ASP A 16 -11.17 -7.61 -0.09
C ASP A 16 -10.08 -8.37 0.69
N VAL A 17 -9.74 -9.57 0.22
CA VAL A 17 -8.69 -10.39 0.82
C VAL A 17 -7.47 -10.39 -0.08
N LEU A 18 -6.41 -9.73 0.36
CA LEU A 18 -5.14 -9.67 -0.35
C LEU A 18 -4.21 -10.79 0.14
N ARG A 19 -3.43 -11.35 -0.79
CA ARG A 19 -2.41 -12.36 -0.49
C ARG A 19 -1.08 -11.67 -0.24
N MET A 20 -0.37 -12.12 0.78
CA MET A 20 1.00 -11.69 1.07
C MET A 20 1.97 -12.68 0.46
N TYR A 21 3.05 -12.18 -0.13
CA TYR A 21 4.04 -13.00 -0.82
C TYR A 21 5.44 -12.78 -0.24
N GLU A 22 6.19 -13.88 -0.11
CA GLU A 22 7.63 -13.90 0.11
C GLU A 22 8.28 -14.60 -1.11
N GLY A 23 8.90 -13.81 -1.98
CA GLY A 23 9.31 -14.27 -3.31
C GLY A 23 8.10 -14.76 -4.11
N SER A 24 8.11 -16.03 -4.52
CA SER A 24 7.01 -16.68 -5.24
C SER A 24 6.00 -17.41 -4.34
N ARG A 25 6.21 -17.43 -3.01
CA ARG A 25 5.36 -18.17 -2.07
C ARG A 25 4.34 -17.25 -1.41
N ILE A 26 3.11 -17.74 -1.24
CA ILE A 26 2.11 -17.06 -0.41
C ILE A 26 2.45 -17.34 1.06
N CYS A 27 2.73 -16.30 1.83
CA CYS A 27 3.08 -16.39 3.25
C CYS A 27 1.92 -15.93 4.16
N GLY A 28 0.88 -15.31 3.62
CA GLY A 28 -0.22 -14.80 4.43
C GLY A 28 -1.40 -14.29 3.63
N ARG A 29 -2.44 -13.89 4.34
CA ARG A 29 -3.62 -13.20 3.80
C ARG A 29 -4.02 -12.08 4.75
N ALA A 30 -4.46 -10.96 4.18
CA ALA A 30 -4.95 -9.81 4.94
C ALA A 30 -6.30 -9.35 4.38
N THR A 31 -7.21 -8.95 5.25
CA THR A 31 -8.47 -8.32 4.86
C THR A 31 -8.31 -6.82 4.84
N VAL A 32 -8.71 -6.20 3.74
CA VAL A 32 -8.68 -4.75 3.58
C VAL A 32 -9.74 -4.15 4.47
N ARG A 33 -9.28 -3.40 5.48
CA ARG A 33 -10.12 -2.50 6.26
C ARG A 33 -9.72 -1.09 5.85
N TRP A 34 -10.33 -0.57 4.78
CA TRP A 34 -10.28 0.87 4.58
C TRP A 34 -11.01 1.48 5.78
N ILE A 35 -10.24 2.10 6.66
CA ILE A 35 -10.81 3.04 7.62
C ILE A 35 -11.41 4.15 6.75
N GLU A 36 -12.68 4.52 6.98
CA GLU A 36 -13.28 5.74 6.38
C GLU A 36 -12.18 6.79 6.26
N GLN A 37 -11.88 7.28 5.05
CA GLN A 37 -10.72 8.13 4.72
C GLN A 37 -10.13 8.71 6.00
N ALA A 38 -9.11 8.06 6.55
CA ALA A 38 -8.67 8.40 7.88
C ALA A 38 -8.23 9.87 7.83
N THR A 39 -9.08 10.78 8.33
CA THR A 39 -8.82 12.22 8.37
C THR A 39 -7.78 12.57 9.42
N TRP A 40 -7.28 11.54 10.10
CA TRP A 40 -6.21 11.59 11.07
C TRP A 40 -4.96 12.03 10.33
N ARG A 41 -4.46 13.20 10.71
CA ARG A 41 -3.20 13.70 10.16
C ARG A 41 -2.14 12.63 10.39
N MET A 42 -1.54 12.16 9.30
CA MET A 42 -0.32 11.38 9.34
C MET A 42 0.71 12.12 10.21
N PRO A 43 1.38 11.48 11.17
CA PRO A 43 2.40 12.15 11.97
C PRO A 43 3.47 12.78 11.07
N GLU A 44 3.96 13.96 11.42
CA GLU A 44 4.84 14.77 10.57
C GLU A 44 6.11 14.01 10.14
N ALA A 45 6.71 13.23 11.05
CA ALA A 45 7.85 12.37 10.75
C ALA A 45 7.54 11.31 9.66
N GLU A 46 6.31 10.80 9.60
CA GLU A 46 5.89 9.87 8.55
C GLU A 46 5.59 10.58 7.24
N GLN A 47 5.05 11.81 7.29
CA GLN A 47 4.86 12.64 6.10
C GLN A 47 6.19 12.94 5.41
N GLU A 48 7.21 13.32 6.18
CA GLU A 48 8.55 13.56 5.63
C GLU A 48 9.17 12.30 5.03
N ARG A 49 9.02 11.15 5.71
CA ARG A 49 9.54 9.87 5.21
C ARG A 49 8.87 9.48 3.90
N PHE A 50 7.55 9.66 3.81
CA PHE A 50 6.79 9.38 2.58
C PHE A 50 7.14 10.35 1.45
N ALA A 51 7.28 11.65 1.75
CA ALA A 51 7.69 12.66 0.78
C ALA A 51 9.10 12.38 0.21
N ARG A 52 10.06 11.98 1.06
CA ARG A 52 11.39 11.57 0.62
C ARG A 52 11.35 10.35 -0.29
N TRP A 53 10.51 9.37 0.02
CA TRP A 53 10.33 8.18 -0.82
C TRP A 53 9.74 8.53 -2.20
N LEU A 54 8.72 9.41 -2.27
CA LEU A 54 8.15 9.85 -3.54
C LEU A 54 9.12 10.67 -4.40
N LEU A 55 9.99 11.45 -3.77
CA LEU A 55 10.96 12.33 -4.44
C LEU A 55 12.29 11.66 -4.75
N ALA A 56 12.52 10.46 -4.22
CA ALA A 56 13.66 9.62 -4.57
C ALA A 56 13.18 8.52 -5.52
N PRO A 57 13.06 8.78 -6.84
CA PRO A 57 13.01 7.68 -7.79
C PRO A 57 14.35 6.95 -7.67
N GLU A 58 14.36 5.78 -7.05
CA GLU A 58 15.56 4.94 -7.03
C GLU A 58 16.05 4.76 -8.47
N VAL A 59 17.35 5.04 -8.68
CA VAL A 59 18.14 4.70 -9.87
C VAL A 59 18.18 3.18 -10.05
#